data_AF-A0A017SXJ8-F1
#
_entry.id   AF-A0A017SXJ8-F1
#
_cell.length_a   1.000
_cell.length_b   1.000
_cell.length_c   1.000
_cell.angle_alpha   90.00
_cell.angle_beta   90.00
_cell.angle_gamma   90.00
#
_symmetry.space_group_name_H-M   'P 1'
#
loop_
_entity.id
_entity.type
_entity.pdbx_description
1 polymer ?
#
loop_
_entity_poly.entity_id
_entity_poly.type
_entity_poly.pdbx_seq_one_letter_code
_entity_poly.pdbx_strand_id
1 'polypeptide(L)'
;MPSCDPAVGGIRADCPGIFVSSSLGDDGHAGTRDAPLRTMAVAIQVARSGPQRLYACAETFAEAVSLPAGLEVWGGLDCTRSWAYVGEDAKTAIVPVPGLIPLRVVAGSGRATIADVRAEAASAVQAGGSSIAVLVETSAAADILRSDLRAGDGAHGVKGNSGGSVSASAGAPGAPGAPACSATTVSGGAGALSVCHGYTSAGGTGGIGGVDVGGPGTRGTPEPYMNPAGDGLGGAGWSTGMSCGHGMFGADGDPGAHGQGAVHTWGISELGWSGPAGEDGSAGRPGQGGGGGGGARAGAPFCGAALGGASGGGGGAGGCGGAGGKAGGAGGASLGVLTLGGDVTLRATSISTGRGGDGGDGGPGQEGGPGGIGGVAGARVNGSPLGCGGGSGGAGGKGGHGGGGAGGPSLGILFPFGASPLQDAAIRTGEAGKGGLGGEPSVPGSAGEDGVRADTLGVPPR
;
A
#
# COMPACT_ATOMS: atom_id res chain seq x y z
N MET A 1 -2.82 -7.56 54.80
CA MET A 1 -3.54 -8.84 54.87
C MET A 1 -2.67 -9.92 54.23
N PRO A 2 -2.64 -11.16 54.73
CA PRO A 2 -1.88 -12.22 54.09
C PRO A 2 -2.43 -12.50 52.69
N SER A 3 -1.53 -12.67 51.72
CA SER A 3 -1.86 -12.81 50.29
C SER A 3 -2.84 -13.97 50.01
N CYS A 4 -3.75 -13.78 49.04
CA CYS A 4 -4.61 -14.84 48.47
C CYS A 4 -3.99 -15.53 47.24
N ASP A 5 -2.69 -15.30 47.01
CA ASP A 5 -1.88 -15.91 45.96
C ASP A 5 -1.70 -17.42 46.21
N PRO A 6 -2.20 -18.29 45.29
CA PRO A 6 -2.04 -19.74 45.41
C PRO A 6 -0.58 -20.20 45.49
N ALA A 7 0.38 -19.44 44.96
CA ALA A 7 1.80 -19.79 45.00
C ALA A 7 2.39 -19.77 46.43
N VAL A 8 1.78 -19.05 47.37
CA VAL A 8 2.30 -18.88 48.74
C VAL A 8 1.84 -19.99 49.69
N GLY A 9 0.79 -20.73 49.34
CA GLY A 9 0.25 -21.78 50.22
C GLY A 9 -1.06 -22.42 49.75
N GLY A 10 -1.34 -22.40 48.45
CA GLY A 10 -2.58 -22.88 47.87
C GLY A 10 -3.79 -21.97 48.12
N ILE A 11 -4.96 -22.41 47.66
CA ILE A 11 -6.20 -21.63 47.79
C ILE A 11 -6.77 -21.78 49.19
N ARG A 12 -6.65 -20.71 49.98
CA ARG A 12 -7.14 -20.63 51.36
C ARG A 12 -8.66 -20.45 51.42
N ALA A 13 -9.27 -20.94 52.50
CA ALA A 13 -10.71 -20.88 52.71
C ALA A 13 -11.26 -19.46 52.87
N ASP A 14 -10.45 -18.52 53.36
CA ASP A 14 -10.81 -17.10 53.52
C ASP A 14 -10.59 -16.26 52.26
N CYS A 15 -10.22 -16.90 51.14
CA CYS A 15 -10.06 -16.29 49.83
C CYS A 15 -11.17 -16.81 48.89
N PRO A 16 -12.39 -16.28 48.98
CA PRO A 16 -13.48 -16.70 48.09
C PRO A 16 -13.12 -16.39 46.64
N GLY A 17 -13.54 -17.27 45.73
CA GLY A 17 -13.28 -17.13 44.30
C GLY A 17 -14.22 -17.98 43.47
N ILE A 18 -14.23 -17.70 42.17
CA ILE A 18 -14.96 -18.40 41.13
C ILE A 18 -13.99 -19.37 40.45
N PHE A 19 -14.41 -20.61 40.28
CA PHE A 19 -13.56 -21.70 39.83
C PHE A 19 -13.86 -22.02 38.36
N VAL A 20 -12.81 -22.10 37.53
CA VAL A 20 -12.92 -22.22 36.08
C VAL A 20 -12.05 -23.37 35.56
N SER A 21 -12.66 -24.30 34.83
CA SER A 21 -12.01 -25.45 34.18
C SER A 21 -12.59 -25.66 32.79
N SER A 22 -11.76 -25.62 31.75
CA SER A 22 -12.18 -25.89 30.39
C SER A 22 -12.60 -27.35 30.17
N SER A 23 -12.04 -28.29 30.96
CA SER A 23 -12.27 -29.73 30.81
C SER A 23 -13.33 -30.30 31.76
N LEU A 24 -13.42 -29.79 32.98
CA LEU A 24 -14.35 -30.27 34.02
C LEU A 24 -15.56 -29.35 34.21
N GLY A 25 -15.51 -28.13 33.66
CA GLY A 25 -16.53 -27.12 33.89
C GLY A 25 -17.71 -27.18 32.94
N ASP A 26 -18.80 -26.55 33.37
CA ASP A 26 -20.01 -26.28 32.58
C ASP A 26 -20.46 -24.84 32.88
N ASP A 27 -20.86 -24.09 31.86
CA ASP A 27 -21.24 -22.67 32.03
C ASP A 27 -22.59 -22.48 32.75
N GLY A 28 -23.36 -23.57 32.95
CA GLY A 28 -24.53 -23.61 33.83
C GLY A 28 -24.20 -23.85 35.29
N HIS A 29 -22.94 -24.12 35.65
CA HIS A 29 -22.54 -24.32 37.03
C HIS A 29 -22.46 -23.01 37.83
N ALA A 30 -22.41 -23.13 39.16
CA ALA A 30 -22.29 -21.99 40.07
C ALA A 30 -20.89 -21.37 40.14
N GLY A 31 -19.87 -22.02 39.56
CA GLY A 31 -18.47 -21.58 39.65
C GLY A 31 -17.80 -21.91 40.98
N THR A 32 -18.20 -23.01 41.61
CA THR A 32 -17.60 -23.54 42.85
C THR A 32 -16.54 -24.60 42.54
N ARG A 33 -15.72 -25.01 43.52
CA ARG A 33 -14.71 -26.07 43.31
C ARG A 33 -15.28 -27.37 42.73
N ASP A 34 -16.46 -27.77 43.20
CA ASP A 34 -17.15 -29.01 42.78
C ASP A 34 -18.01 -28.84 41.53
N ALA A 35 -18.29 -27.60 41.13
CA ALA A 35 -19.08 -27.25 39.96
C ALA A 35 -18.45 -26.02 39.29
N PRO A 36 -17.28 -26.19 38.64
CA PRO A 36 -16.56 -25.08 38.03
C PRO A 36 -17.25 -24.64 36.74
N LEU A 37 -17.06 -23.37 36.38
CA LEU A 37 -17.49 -22.83 35.09
C LEU A 37 -16.54 -23.30 33.98
N ARG A 38 -17.05 -23.40 32.75
CA ARG A 38 -16.25 -23.87 31.61
C ARG A 38 -15.43 -22.76 30.96
N THR A 39 -16.01 -21.56 30.86
CA THR A 39 -15.41 -20.43 30.15
C THR A 39 -15.02 -19.30 31.10
N MET A 40 -13.94 -18.60 30.76
CA MET A 40 -13.52 -17.40 31.48
C MET A 40 -14.52 -16.25 31.27
N ALA A 41 -15.10 -16.14 30.07
CA ALA A 41 -16.12 -15.13 29.81
C ALA A 41 -17.32 -15.23 30.76
N VAL A 42 -17.86 -16.43 31.00
CA VAL A 42 -18.98 -16.62 31.94
C VAL A 42 -18.53 -16.38 33.38
N ALA A 43 -17.32 -16.82 33.75
CA ALA A 43 -16.77 -16.54 35.08
C ALA A 43 -16.65 -15.04 35.38
N ILE A 44 -16.24 -14.24 34.39
CA ILE A 44 -16.19 -12.77 34.50
C ILE A 44 -17.60 -12.17 34.66
N GLN A 45 -18.62 -12.76 34.02
CA GLN A 45 -20.01 -12.32 34.25
C GLN A 45 -20.46 -12.60 35.68
N VAL A 46 -20.19 -13.80 36.20
CA VAL A 46 -20.54 -14.18 37.57
C VAL A 46 -19.81 -13.29 38.60
N ALA A 47 -18.56 -12.91 38.31
CA ALA A 47 -17.76 -12.03 39.17
C ALA A 47 -18.35 -10.63 39.36
N ARG A 48 -19.26 -10.17 38.47
CA ARG A 48 -19.89 -8.84 38.58
C ARG A 48 -20.75 -8.67 39.83
N SER A 49 -21.32 -9.77 40.33
CA SER A 49 -22.14 -9.79 41.54
C SER A 49 -21.62 -10.76 42.60
N GLY A 50 -20.41 -11.29 42.40
CA GLY A 50 -19.81 -12.34 43.20
C GLY A 50 -18.39 -12.02 43.66
N PRO A 51 -17.62 -13.05 44.06
CA PRO A 51 -16.20 -12.89 44.34
C PRO A 51 -15.46 -12.37 43.11
N GLN A 52 -14.56 -11.40 43.31
CA GLN A 52 -13.81 -10.77 42.22
C GLN A 52 -12.59 -11.57 41.76
N ARG A 53 -12.39 -12.77 42.32
CA ARG A 53 -11.22 -13.62 42.07
C ARG A 53 -11.61 -14.87 41.29
N LEU A 54 -10.96 -15.10 40.16
CA LEU A 54 -11.09 -16.29 39.34
C LEU A 54 -9.87 -17.18 39.57
N TYR A 55 -10.13 -18.46 39.87
CA TYR A 55 -9.14 -19.52 39.98
C TYR A 55 -9.30 -20.43 38.78
N ALA A 56 -8.28 -20.49 37.92
CA ALA A 56 -8.35 -21.18 36.63
C ALA A 56 -7.37 -22.35 36.54
N CYS A 57 -7.82 -23.44 35.93
CA CYS A 57 -6.99 -24.62 35.70
C CYS A 57 -5.83 -24.31 34.74
N ALA A 58 -4.72 -25.01 34.91
CA ALA A 58 -3.59 -25.04 33.99
C ALA A 58 -3.95 -25.80 32.68
N GLU A 59 -4.97 -25.31 31.99
CA GLU A 59 -5.55 -25.85 30.76
C GLU A 59 -5.56 -24.77 29.68
N THR A 60 -6.03 -25.12 28.47
CA THR A 60 -6.17 -24.16 27.36
C THR A 60 -7.61 -23.71 27.20
N PHE A 61 -7.81 -22.40 27.26
CA PHE A 61 -9.07 -21.72 27.00
C PHE A 61 -9.02 -21.11 25.59
N ALA A 62 -9.78 -21.70 24.67
CA ALA A 62 -9.83 -21.28 23.26
C ALA A 62 -10.80 -20.11 23.04
N GLU A 63 -10.65 -19.05 23.84
CA GLU A 63 -11.49 -17.85 23.83
C GLU A 63 -10.63 -16.59 24.01
N ALA A 64 -11.16 -15.44 23.60
CA ALA A 64 -10.57 -14.15 23.91
C ALA A 64 -11.22 -13.62 25.20
N VAL A 65 -10.40 -13.07 26.11
CA VAL A 65 -10.81 -12.68 27.45
C VAL A 65 -10.73 -11.16 27.61
N SER A 66 -11.87 -10.54 27.89
CA SER A 66 -11.94 -9.12 28.28
C SER A 66 -12.11 -9.03 29.80
N LEU A 67 -11.03 -8.71 30.51
CA LEU A 67 -10.96 -8.65 31.97
C LEU A 67 -11.13 -7.20 32.46
N PRO A 68 -12.22 -6.86 33.17
CA PRO A 68 -12.35 -5.56 33.83
C PRO A 68 -11.32 -5.37 34.93
N ALA A 69 -10.76 -4.17 35.02
CA ALA A 69 -9.93 -3.78 36.16
C ALA A 69 -10.69 -3.95 37.50
N GLY A 70 -10.00 -4.46 38.52
CA GLY A 70 -10.60 -4.83 39.81
C GLY A 70 -10.92 -6.32 39.95
N LEU A 71 -10.88 -7.09 38.85
CA LEU A 71 -10.93 -8.55 38.92
C LEU A 71 -9.52 -9.17 38.96
N GLU A 72 -9.42 -10.33 39.58
CA GLU A 72 -8.19 -11.09 39.69
C GLU A 72 -8.34 -12.44 38.97
N VAL A 73 -7.35 -12.83 38.16
CA VAL A 73 -7.25 -14.15 37.54
C VAL A 73 -5.97 -14.80 38.06
N TRP A 74 -6.12 -15.93 38.75
CA TRP A 74 -5.04 -16.77 39.25
C TRP A 74 -5.08 -18.11 38.53
N GLY A 75 -4.18 -18.27 37.58
CA GLY A 75 -4.00 -19.49 36.81
C GLY A 75 -3.03 -20.48 37.45
N GLY A 76 -2.67 -21.50 36.68
CA GLY A 76 -1.65 -22.47 37.07
C GLY A 76 -2.10 -23.44 38.15
N LEU A 77 -3.36 -23.87 38.10
CA LEU A 77 -3.95 -24.80 39.07
C LEU A 77 -4.23 -26.17 38.46
N ASP A 78 -3.89 -27.23 39.17
CA ASP A 78 -4.27 -28.59 38.80
C ASP A 78 -5.63 -28.93 39.43
N CYS A 79 -6.68 -28.76 38.63
CA CYS A 79 -8.05 -28.95 39.06
C CYS A 79 -8.44 -30.42 39.27
N THR A 80 -7.66 -31.35 38.73
CA THR A 80 -7.85 -32.79 39.00
C THR A 80 -7.26 -33.20 40.34
N ARG A 81 -6.34 -32.39 40.88
CA ARG A 81 -5.68 -32.60 42.18
C ARG A 81 -6.03 -31.51 43.18
N SER A 82 -7.33 -31.34 43.41
CA SER A 82 -7.87 -30.42 44.43
C SER A 82 -7.40 -28.96 44.25
N TRP A 83 -7.25 -28.51 43.00
CA TRP A 83 -6.81 -27.15 42.66
C TRP A 83 -5.42 -26.82 43.22
N ALA A 84 -4.52 -27.81 43.23
CA ALA A 84 -3.13 -27.62 43.67
C ALA A 84 -2.40 -26.63 42.77
N TYR A 85 -1.56 -25.79 43.35
CA TYR A 85 -0.72 -24.88 42.57
C TYR A 85 0.36 -25.65 41.80
N VAL A 86 0.39 -25.45 40.49
CA VAL A 86 1.37 -25.99 39.54
C VAL A 86 1.92 -24.90 38.61
N GLY A 87 1.68 -23.63 38.93
CA GLY A 87 1.97 -22.49 38.07
C GLY A 87 3.44 -22.34 37.70
N GLU A 88 4.38 -22.90 38.47
CA GLU A 88 5.80 -22.95 38.10
C GLU A 88 6.04 -23.80 36.84
N ASP A 89 5.31 -24.91 36.68
CA ASP A 89 5.48 -25.87 35.59
C ASP A 89 4.45 -25.70 34.46
N ALA A 90 3.22 -25.32 34.81
CA ALA A 90 2.10 -25.24 33.88
C ALA A 90 1.24 -24.00 34.14
N LYS A 91 1.14 -23.12 33.14
CA LYS A 91 0.31 -21.91 33.16
C LYS A 91 -1.09 -22.19 32.63
N THR A 92 -2.07 -21.40 33.05
CA THR A 92 -3.38 -21.37 32.38
C THR A 92 -3.24 -20.65 31.04
N ALA A 93 -3.54 -21.31 29.93
CA ALA A 93 -3.35 -20.75 28.61
C ALA A 93 -4.65 -20.15 28.05
N ILE A 94 -4.59 -18.91 27.56
CA ILE A 94 -5.65 -18.23 26.80
C ILE A 94 -5.17 -18.12 25.36
N VAL A 95 -5.80 -18.88 24.46
CA VAL A 95 -5.32 -19.09 23.09
C VAL A 95 -6.51 -19.02 22.12
N PRO A 96 -7.00 -17.83 21.77
CA PRO A 96 -8.10 -17.68 20.83
C PRO A 96 -7.67 -18.02 19.39
N VAL A 97 -8.65 -18.04 18.48
CA VAL A 97 -8.41 -18.12 17.03
C VAL A 97 -7.65 -16.90 16.48
N PRO A 98 -6.97 -17.01 15.33
CA PRO A 98 -6.23 -15.89 14.72
C PRO A 98 -7.08 -14.63 14.51
N GLY A 99 -6.45 -13.47 14.70
CA GLY A 99 -7.10 -12.15 14.58
C GLY A 99 -7.76 -11.64 15.86
N LEU A 100 -7.79 -12.44 16.94
CA LEU A 100 -8.24 -12.00 18.25
C LEU A 100 -7.06 -11.77 19.21
N ILE A 101 -7.21 -10.79 20.09
CA ILE A 101 -6.28 -10.55 21.19
C ILE A 101 -6.67 -11.49 22.34
N PRO A 102 -5.77 -12.34 22.85
CA PRO A 102 -6.06 -13.28 23.94
C PRO A 102 -6.57 -12.61 25.20
N LEU A 103 -5.90 -11.54 25.64
CA LEU A 103 -6.24 -10.84 26.87
C LEU A 103 -6.37 -9.35 26.63
N ARG A 104 -7.56 -8.81 26.87
CA ARG A 104 -7.84 -7.38 26.92
C ARG A 104 -8.15 -6.98 28.36
N VAL A 105 -7.43 -6.02 28.91
CA VAL A 105 -7.77 -5.42 30.20
C VAL A 105 -8.54 -4.13 29.93
N VAL A 106 -9.80 -4.11 30.35
CA VAL A 106 -10.72 -3.01 30.11
C VAL A 106 -10.92 -2.19 31.38
N ALA A 107 -11.45 -0.98 31.25
CA ALA A 107 -11.70 -0.09 32.38
C ALA A 107 -12.59 -0.75 33.46
N GLY A 108 -12.30 -0.45 34.72
CA GLY A 108 -12.99 -1.02 35.88
C GLY A 108 -12.57 -0.35 37.19
N SER A 109 -12.99 -0.90 38.32
CA SER A 109 -12.71 -0.33 39.64
C SER A 109 -11.45 -0.96 40.26
N GLY A 110 -10.32 -0.26 40.21
CA GLY A 110 -9.06 -0.70 40.83
C GLY A 110 -8.08 -1.27 39.80
N ARG A 111 -7.30 -2.28 40.19
CA ARG A 111 -6.31 -2.94 39.34
C ARG A 111 -6.73 -4.38 39.07
N ALA A 112 -6.63 -4.82 37.82
CA ALA A 112 -6.70 -6.23 37.51
C ALA A 112 -5.44 -6.94 38.00
N THR A 113 -5.56 -8.15 38.53
CA THR A 113 -4.40 -9.02 38.80
C THR A 113 -4.45 -10.20 37.86
N ILE A 114 -3.37 -10.48 37.15
CA ILE A 114 -3.25 -11.63 36.25
C ILE A 114 -2.00 -12.39 36.65
N ALA A 115 -2.17 -13.59 37.19
CA ALA A 115 -1.08 -14.39 37.71
C ALA A 115 -1.06 -15.79 37.10
N ASP A 116 0.12 -16.28 36.74
CA ASP A 116 0.33 -17.64 36.24
C ASP A 116 -0.51 -17.99 34.98
N VAL A 117 -0.67 -16.99 34.10
CA VAL A 117 -1.41 -17.10 32.82
C VAL A 117 -0.43 -17.06 31.64
N ARG A 118 -0.73 -17.83 30.60
CA ARG A 118 -0.12 -17.70 29.28
C ARG A 118 -1.13 -17.07 28.32
N ALA A 119 -0.89 -15.84 27.89
CA ALA A 119 -1.70 -15.19 26.84
C ALA A 119 -0.95 -15.35 25.52
N GLU A 120 -1.53 -16.10 24.57
CA GLU A 120 -0.84 -16.49 23.34
C GLU A 120 -1.67 -16.13 22.11
N ALA A 121 -1.22 -15.11 21.38
CA ALA A 121 -1.83 -14.65 20.15
C ALA A 121 -1.23 -15.38 18.95
N ALA A 122 -2.08 -15.92 18.09
CA ALA A 122 -1.64 -16.47 16.81
C ALA A 122 -1.13 -15.36 15.88
N SER A 123 -0.30 -15.73 14.90
CA SER A 123 0.15 -14.79 13.85
C SER A 123 -1.04 -14.16 13.11
N ALA A 124 -0.89 -12.90 12.75
CA ALA A 124 -1.91 -12.18 12.01
C ALA A 124 -2.04 -12.72 10.58
N VAL A 125 -3.26 -12.81 10.08
CA VAL A 125 -3.59 -13.37 8.75
C VAL A 125 -4.08 -12.31 7.76
N GLN A 126 -4.65 -11.22 8.25
CA GLN A 126 -5.05 -10.09 7.42
C GLN A 126 -3.82 -9.26 7.11
N ALA A 127 -3.59 -8.91 5.84
CA ALA A 127 -2.43 -8.12 5.44
C ALA A 127 -2.32 -6.80 6.23
N GLY A 128 -1.13 -6.50 6.72
CA GLY A 128 -0.88 -5.38 7.63
C GLY A 128 -1.46 -5.54 9.06
N GLY A 129 -2.11 -6.66 9.35
CA GLY A 129 -2.71 -6.95 10.66
C GLY A 129 -1.67 -7.23 11.73
N SER A 130 -1.95 -6.78 12.96
CA SER A 130 -1.05 -6.98 14.10
C SER A 130 -1.41 -8.23 14.90
N SER A 131 -0.41 -8.84 15.52
CA SER A 131 -0.54 -9.87 16.55
C SER A 131 -0.20 -9.28 17.92
N ILE A 132 -1.11 -9.44 18.89
CA ILE A 132 -1.03 -8.76 20.19
C ILE A 132 -1.38 -9.74 21.29
N ALA A 133 -0.47 -10.00 22.24
CA ALA A 133 -0.75 -10.94 23.33
C ALA A 133 -1.65 -10.32 24.41
N VAL A 134 -1.34 -9.08 24.81
CA VAL A 134 -2.12 -8.33 25.79
C VAL A 134 -2.38 -6.90 25.33
N LEU A 135 -3.63 -6.47 25.39
CA LEU A 135 -4.03 -5.06 25.27
C LEU A 135 -4.52 -4.54 26.61
N VAL A 136 -4.00 -3.40 27.05
CA VAL A 136 -4.49 -2.67 28.22
C VAL A 136 -5.09 -1.35 27.74
N GLU A 137 -6.39 -1.19 27.91
CA GLU A 137 -7.11 -0.03 27.40
C GLU A 137 -6.89 1.22 28.27
N THR A 138 -7.30 2.37 27.74
CA THR A 138 -7.24 3.64 28.46
C THR A 138 -7.99 3.55 29.79
N SER A 139 -7.40 4.08 30.86
CA SER A 139 -7.97 4.05 32.23
C SER A 139 -8.10 2.65 32.85
N ALA A 140 -7.54 1.60 32.24
CA ALA A 140 -7.37 0.31 32.88
C ALA A 140 -6.04 0.26 33.66
N ALA A 141 -5.98 -0.59 34.69
CA ALA A 141 -4.75 -0.85 35.42
C ALA A 141 -4.59 -2.34 35.67
N ALA A 142 -3.37 -2.88 35.52
CA ALA A 142 -3.09 -4.30 35.63
C ALA A 142 -1.76 -4.59 36.32
N ASP A 143 -1.76 -5.61 37.18
CA ASP A 143 -0.57 -6.26 37.72
C ASP A 143 -0.48 -7.66 37.12
N ILE A 144 0.53 -7.89 36.28
CA ILE A 144 0.79 -9.16 35.62
C ILE A 144 1.98 -9.84 36.32
N LEU A 145 1.75 -11.03 36.84
CA LEU A 145 2.65 -11.74 37.75
C LEU A 145 2.94 -13.14 37.19
N ARG A 146 4.21 -13.54 37.13
CA ARG A 146 4.61 -14.92 36.77
C ARG A 146 3.94 -15.45 35.50
N SER A 147 3.74 -14.59 34.51
CA SER A 147 2.95 -14.92 33.31
C SER A 147 3.84 -15.04 32.08
N ASP A 148 3.28 -15.58 31.00
CA ASP A 148 3.94 -15.77 29.71
C ASP A 148 3.10 -15.13 28.60
N LEU A 149 3.60 -14.04 28.04
CA LEU A 149 2.88 -13.23 27.06
C LEU A 149 3.53 -13.44 25.69
N ARG A 150 2.80 -14.06 24.76
CA ARG A 150 3.33 -14.46 23.45
C ARG A 150 2.51 -13.86 22.32
N ALA A 151 3.16 -13.05 21.50
CA ALA A 151 2.59 -12.59 20.24
C ALA A 151 3.20 -13.37 19.08
N GLY A 152 2.36 -13.89 18.18
CA GLY A 152 2.79 -14.39 16.87
C GLY A 152 3.29 -13.29 15.94
N ASP A 153 3.54 -13.62 14.68
CA ASP A 153 4.06 -12.69 13.68
C ASP A 153 3.00 -11.66 13.24
N GLY A 154 3.45 -10.46 12.92
CA GLY A 154 2.65 -9.49 12.17
C GLY A 154 2.53 -9.92 10.70
N ALA A 155 1.40 -9.62 10.08
CA ALA A 155 1.15 -10.01 8.69
C ALA A 155 1.91 -9.09 7.72
N HIS A 156 2.39 -9.64 6.61
CA HIS A 156 3.00 -8.83 5.54
C HIS A 156 1.98 -7.83 4.94
N GLY A 157 2.50 -6.71 4.43
CA GLY A 157 1.74 -5.74 3.67
C GLY A 157 1.35 -6.26 2.29
N VAL A 158 0.24 -5.73 1.74
CA VAL A 158 -0.19 -6.06 0.37
C VAL A 158 0.77 -5.44 -0.64
N LYS A 159 1.18 -6.20 -1.65
CA LYS A 159 1.97 -5.65 -2.76
C LYS A 159 1.12 -4.71 -3.61
N GLY A 160 1.73 -3.62 -4.05
CA GLY A 160 1.12 -2.68 -4.98
C GLY A 160 0.89 -3.31 -6.35
N ASN A 161 -0.31 -3.08 -6.90
CA ASN A 161 -0.63 -3.48 -8.27
C ASN A 161 0.22 -2.71 -9.29
N SER A 162 0.60 -3.40 -10.36
CA SER A 162 1.21 -2.73 -11.53
C SER A 162 0.24 -1.73 -12.16
N GLY A 163 0.79 -0.66 -12.75
CA GLY A 163 0.03 0.27 -13.58
C GLY A 163 -0.49 -0.37 -14.88
N GLY A 164 0.07 -1.51 -15.29
CA GLY A 164 -0.35 -2.26 -16.48
C GLY A 164 0.78 -3.13 -17.02
N SER A 165 0.45 -4.31 -17.53
CA SER A 165 1.41 -5.26 -18.09
C SER A 165 1.72 -5.05 -19.58
N VAL A 166 0.95 -4.19 -20.24
CA VAL A 166 1.13 -3.81 -21.65
C VAL A 166 1.33 -2.31 -21.73
N SER A 167 2.04 -1.84 -22.76
CA SER A 167 2.17 -0.41 -23.03
C SER A 167 0.80 0.26 -23.14
N ALA A 168 0.75 1.52 -22.74
CA ALA A 168 -0.42 2.36 -22.96
C ALA A 168 -0.75 2.48 -24.46
N SER A 169 -1.95 2.97 -24.76
CA SER A 169 -2.47 3.05 -26.12
C SER A 169 -1.53 3.82 -27.05
N ALA A 170 -1.29 3.27 -28.23
CA ALA A 170 -0.50 3.91 -29.28
C ALA A 170 -1.19 5.16 -29.84
N GLY A 171 -0.38 6.06 -30.39
CA GLY A 171 -0.85 7.19 -31.17
C GLY A 171 -1.55 6.76 -32.46
N ALA A 172 -2.64 7.43 -32.82
CA ALA A 172 -3.28 7.22 -34.12
C ALA A 172 -2.35 7.68 -35.28
N PRO A 173 -2.32 6.96 -36.41
CA PRO A 173 -1.50 7.33 -37.57
C PRO A 173 -2.08 8.54 -38.31
N GLY A 174 -1.20 9.41 -38.82
CA GLY A 174 -1.56 10.55 -39.66
C GLY A 174 -2.11 10.12 -41.02
N ALA A 175 -3.06 10.88 -41.57
CA ALA A 175 -3.61 10.56 -42.88
C ALA A 175 -2.59 10.87 -44.00
N PRO A 176 -2.56 10.08 -45.08
CA PRO A 176 -1.69 10.34 -46.22
C PRO A 176 -2.03 11.67 -46.90
N GLY A 177 -1.03 12.29 -47.52
CA GLY A 177 -1.23 13.40 -48.45
C GLY A 177 -1.88 12.91 -49.75
N ALA A 178 -2.57 13.81 -50.44
CA ALA A 178 -3.23 13.54 -51.71
C ALA A 178 -2.29 13.82 -52.90
N PRO A 179 -2.42 13.05 -54.01
CA PRO A 179 -1.55 13.21 -55.16
C PRO A 179 -1.76 14.56 -55.85
N ALA A 180 -0.70 15.03 -56.52
CA ALA A 180 -0.80 16.19 -57.41
C ALA A 180 -1.88 15.98 -58.46
N CYS A 181 -2.43 17.08 -58.96
CA CYS A 181 -3.45 17.09 -60.00
C CYS A 181 -4.79 16.43 -59.63
N SER A 182 -5.06 16.19 -58.34
CA SER A 182 -6.35 15.68 -57.87
C SER A 182 -7.41 16.76 -57.68
N ALA A 183 -6.99 18.03 -57.56
CA ALA A 183 -7.85 19.21 -57.45
C ALA A 183 -7.07 20.47 -57.84
N THR A 184 -7.75 21.60 -58.00
CA THR A 184 -7.11 22.92 -58.18
C THR A 184 -6.27 23.32 -56.96
N THR A 185 -6.74 22.93 -55.78
CA THR A 185 -6.06 23.07 -54.49
C THR A 185 -6.20 21.74 -53.77
N VAL A 186 -5.08 21.07 -53.50
CA VAL A 186 -5.09 19.71 -52.94
C VAL A 186 -4.93 19.80 -51.42
N SER A 187 -5.98 19.46 -50.67
CA SER A 187 -5.93 19.45 -49.21
C SER A 187 -4.85 18.51 -48.68
N GLY A 188 -4.14 18.93 -47.64
CA GLY A 188 -3.20 18.07 -46.93
C GLY A 188 -3.87 16.94 -46.17
N GLY A 189 -3.08 15.92 -45.83
CA GLY A 189 -3.54 14.84 -44.97
C GLY A 189 -3.98 15.37 -43.61
N ALA A 190 -5.11 14.88 -43.10
CA ALA A 190 -5.55 15.19 -41.75
C ALA A 190 -4.53 14.69 -40.71
N GLY A 191 -4.25 15.53 -39.71
CA GLY A 191 -3.50 15.10 -38.53
C GLY A 191 -4.32 14.10 -37.71
N ALA A 192 -3.65 13.14 -37.10
CA ALA A 192 -4.33 12.15 -36.26
C ALA A 192 -4.69 12.72 -34.89
N LEU A 193 -5.64 12.10 -34.19
CA LEU A 193 -6.02 12.47 -32.82
C LEU A 193 -5.98 11.22 -31.93
N SER A 194 -5.31 11.35 -30.78
CA SER A 194 -5.36 10.39 -29.68
C SER A 194 -5.93 11.05 -28.44
N VAL A 195 -6.87 10.35 -27.78
CA VAL A 195 -7.45 10.75 -26.50
C VAL A 195 -6.89 9.83 -25.42
N CYS A 196 -6.12 10.40 -24.50
CA CYS A 196 -5.41 9.70 -23.45
C CYS A 196 -5.91 10.18 -22.09
N HIS A 197 -6.79 9.42 -21.42
CA HIS A 197 -7.27 9.67 -20.04
C HIS A 197 -7.33 11.15 -19.59
N GLY A 198 -8.01 12.02 -20.36
CA GLY A 198 -8.18 13.46 -20.04
C GLY A 198 -7.25 14.42 -20.79
N TYR A 199 -6.28 13.90 -21.55
CA TYR A 199 -5.39 14.65 -22.43
C TYR A 199 -5.66 14.31 -23.89
N THR A 200 -5.38 15.26 -24.78
CA THR A 200 -5.45 15.06 -26.23
C THR A 200 -4.09 15.33 -26.85
N SER A 201 -3.70 14.45 -27.77
CA SER A 201 -2.51 14.61 -28.60
C SER A 201 -2.95 14.58 -30.06
N ALA A 202 -2.64 15.63 -30.80
CA ALA A 202 -3.07 15.76 -32.19
C ALA A 202 -1.88 15.99 -33.11
N GLY A 203 -1.77 15.21 -34.18
CA GLY A 203 -0.83 15.49 -35.25
C GLY A 203 -1.21 16.75 -36.02
N GLY A 204 -0.22 17.39 -36.64
CA GLY A 204 -0.43 18.52 -37.52
C GLY A 204 -1.10 18.12 -38.83
N THR A 205 -1.97 18.97 -39.36
CA THR A 205 -2.48 18.80 -40.72
C THR A 205 -1.38 19.04 -41.75
N GLY A 206 -1.36 18.23 -42.80
CA GLY A 206 -0.44 18.41 -43.92
C GLY A 206 -0.70 19.72 -44.67
N GLY A 207 0.36 20.23 -45.30
CA GLY A 207 0.31 21.44 -46.09
C GLY A 207 -0.44 21.23 -47.40
N ILE A 208 -1.17 22.26 -47.82
CA ILE A 208 -1.94 22.25 -49.06
C ILE A 208 -1.01 22.20 -50.27
N GLY A 209 -1.32 21.35 -51.26
CA GLY A 209 -0.68 21.38 -52.57
C GLY A 209 -1.30 22.46 -53.46
N GLY A 210 -0.49 23.40 -53.93
CA GLY A 210 -0.95 24.57 -54.68
C GLY A 210 -0.38 24.66 -56.10
N VAL A 211 -0.76 25.70 -56.84
CA VAL A 211 -0.33 25.90 -58.23
C VAL A 211 1.12 26.37 -58.26
N ASP A 212 1.41 27.51 -57.63
CA ASP A 212 2.73 28.17 -57.70
C ASP A 212 3.60 27.92 -56.46
N VAL A 213 2.95 27.69 -55.32
CA VAL A 213 3.55 27.42 -54.01
C VAL A 213 2.79 26.30 -53.30
N GLY A 214 3.47 25.62 -52.37
CA GLY A 214 2.82 24.72 -51.42
C GLY A 214 2.60 25.41 -50.08
N GLY A 215 1.55 25.03 -49.38
CA GLY A 215 1.29 25.47 -48.01
C GLY A 215 2.18 24.75 -46.99
N PRO A 216 2.54 25.38 -45.87
CA PRO A 216 3.19 24.71 -44.77
C PRO A 216 2.22 23.73 -44.08
N GLY A 217 2.76 22.65 -43.51
CA GLY A 217 2.00 21.84 -42.56
C GLY A 217 1.81 22.57 -41.23
N THR A 218 0.85 22.13 -40.43
CA THR A 218 0.65 22.68 -39.09
C THR A 218 1.46 21.91 -38.06
N ARG A 219 1.67 22.53 -36.89
CA ARG A 219 2.28 21.89 -35.74
C ARG A 219 1.32 20.87 -35.10
N GLY A 220 1.85 19.79 -34.53
CA GLY A 220 1.11 18.88 -33.65
C GLY A 220 1.13 19.30 -32.17
N THR A 221 0.12 18.89 -31.42
CA THR A 221 -0.15 19.29 -30.02
C THR A 221 -0.14 18.08 -29.08
N PRO A 222 0.05 18.28 -27.75
CA PRO A 222 0.36 19.55 -27.06
C PRO A 222 1.77 20.06 -27.37
N GLU A 223 1.95 21.38 -27.37
CA GLU A 223 3.28 21.96 -27.55
C GLU A 223 4.11 21.85 -26.26
N PRO A 224 5.37 21.39 -26.33
CA PRO A 224 6.28 21.41 -25.19
C PRO A 224 6.50 22.85 -24.70
N TYR A 225 6.59 23.05 -23.37
CA TYR A 225 6.80 24.38 -22.78
C TYR A 225 8.08 25.07 -23.30
N MET A 226 9.13 24.29 -23.59
CA MET A 226 10.31 24.72 -24.31
C MET A 226 10.53 23.79 -25.49
N ASN A 227 10.66 24.35 -26.70
CA ASN A 227 10.82 23.57 -27.92
C ASN A 227 12.01 24.06 -28.79
N PRO A 228 13.26 24.02 -28.27
CA PRO A 228 14.43 24.41 -29.04
C PRO A 228 14.78 23.39 -30.15
N ALA A 229 14.34 22.14 -30.01
CA ALA A 229 14.54 21.08 -31.00
C ALA A 229 13.57 21.17 -32.19
N GLY A 230 12.47 21.92 -32.05
CA GLY A 230 11.47 22.06 -33.11
C GLY A 230 10.52 20.86 -33.22
N ASP A 231 10.30 20.14 -32.13
CA ASP A 231 9.43 18.99 -32.08
C ASP A 231 7.99 19.33 -32.46
N GLY A 232 7.40 18.45 -33.26
CA GLY A 232 6.06 18.56 -33.81
C GLY A 232 5.85 19.76 -34.73
N LEU A 233 6.89 20.52 -35.12
CA LEU A 233 6.76 21.61 -36.09
C LEU A 233 6.29 21.08 -37.46
N GLY A 234 5.38 21.82 -38.08
CA GLY A 234 4.97 21.56 -39.45
C GLY A 234 6.09 21.84 -40.45
N GLY A 235 6.15 21.03 -41.50
CA GLY A 235 7.10 21.18 -42.59
C GLY A 235 6.80 22.42 -43.44
N ALA A 236 7.85 23.12 -43.87
CA ALA A 236 7.71 24.26 -44.76
C ALA A 236 7.07 23.85 -46.10
N GLY A 237 6.22 24.71 -46.64
CA GLY A 237 5.66 24.51 -47.98
C GLY A 237 6.69 24.75 -49.08
N TRP A 238 6.47 24.17 -50.25
CA TRP A 238 7.33 24.41 -51.41
C TRP A 238 7.30 25.88 -51.84
N SER A 239 8.47 26.47 -52.09
CA SER A 239 8.62 27.83 -52.62
C SER A 239 9.69 27.90 -53.72
N THR A 240 9.87 29.07 -54.33
CA THR A 240 10.86 29.25 -55.40
C THR A 240 12.28 29.00 -54.88
N GLY A 241 12.88 27.89 -55.29
CA GLY A 241 14.24 27.49 -54.91
C GLY A 241 14.34 26.65 -53.64
N MET A 242 13.22 26.34 -52.97
CA MET A 242 13.22 25.53 -51.75
C MET A 242 12.13 24.46 -51.80
N SER A 243 12.53 23.20 -51.62
CA SER A 243 11.59 22.07 -51.55
C SER A 243 10.70 22.16 -50.32
N CYS A 244 9.61 21.40 -50.29
CA CYS A 244 8.86 21.25 -49.05
C CYS A 244 9.75 20.62 -47.96
N GLY A 245 9.40 20.88 -46.70
CA GLY A 245 9.98 20.23 -45.53
C GLY A 245 9.08 19.11 -45.00
N HIS A 246 9.69 18.08 -44.42
CA HIS A 246 8.98 17.09 -43.63
C HIS A 246 8.44 17.70 -42.33
N GLY A 247 7.35 17.15 -41.83
CA GLY A 247 6.92 17.44 -40.47
C GLY A 247 7.94 16.87 -39.47
N MET A 248 8.21 17.61 -38.41
CA MET A 248 9.11 17.18 -37.34
C MET A 248 8.42 16.15 -36.45
N PHE A 249 9.20 15.23 -35.88
CA PHE A 249 8.71 14.26 -34.89
C PHE A 249 8.17 14.99 -33.65
N GLY A 250 7.11 14.47 -33.06
CA GLY A 250 6.61 14.97 -31.77
C GLY A 250 7.56 14.61 -30.64
N ALA A 251 7.63 15.47 -29.62
CA ALA A 251 8.37 15.20 -28.39
C ALA A 251 7.74 14.04 -27.60
N ASP A 252 8.58 13.22 -26.98
CA ASP A 252 8.12 12.19 -26.04
C ASP A 252 7.50 12.83 -24.80
N GLY A 253 6.52 12.12 -24.22
CA GLY A 253 5.86 12.55 -23.00
C GLY A 253 6.76 12.41 -21.78
N ASP A 254 6.65 13.36 -20.85
CA ASP A 254 7.36 13.31 -19.58
C ASP A 254 6.98 12.04 -18.79
N PRO A 255 7.96 11.29 -18.23
CA PRO A 255 7.67 10.20 -17.30
C PRO A 255 6.89 10.66 -16.07
N GLY A 256 6.09 9.76 -15.52
CA GLY A 256 5.43 9.96 -14.23
C GLY A 256 6.45 9.92 -13.08
N ALA A 257 6.19 10.70 -12.03
CA ALA A 257 6.98 10.69 -10.81
C ALA A 257 6.81 9.35 -10.08
N HIS A 258 7.91 8.80 -9.59
CA HIS A 258 7.89 7.63 -8.70
C HIS A 258 7.26 8.01 -7.36
N GLY A 259 6.46 7.09 -6.80
CA GLY A 259 5.96 7.20 -5.46
C GLY A 259 7.08 7.01 -4.43
N GLN A 260 7.05 7.81 -3.37
CA GLN A 260 7.96 7.64 -2.25
C GLN A 260 7.60 6.41 -1.42
N GLY A 261 8.62 5.76 -0.86
CA GLY A 261 8.43 4.72 0.13
C GLY A 261 7.84 5.28 1.42
N ALA A 262 7.17 4.42 2.17
CA ALA A 262 6.54 4.80 3.43
C ALA A 262 7.59 5.20 4.49
N VAL A 263 7.45 6.40 5.06
CA VAL A 263 8.20 6.82 6.25
C VAL A 263 7.47 6.31 7.49
N HIS A 264 8.18 5.70 8.43
CA HIS A 264 7.61 5.06 9.61
C HIS A 264 6.83 6.08 10.46
N THR A 265 5.57 5.74 10.80
CA THR A 265 4.71 6.57 11.66
C THR A 265 4.05 5.74 12.75
N TRP A 266 3.66 6.37 13.85
CA TRP A 266 3.06 5.70 15.00
C TRP A 266 1.54 5.90 15.05
N GLY A 267 0.83 5.36 14.04
CA GLY A 267 -0.61 5.17 14.13
C GLY A 267 -0.90 3.95 15.01
N ILE A 268 -1.49 4.14 16.19
CA ILE A 268 -1.75 3.06 17.14
C ILE A 268 -3.23 3.09 17.54
N SER A 269 -3.84 1.92 17.57
CA SER A 269 -5.25 1.71 17.96
C SER A 269 -5.39 0.41 18.76
N GLU A 270 -6.62 0.07 19.16
CA GLU A 270 -6.96 -1.21 19.79
C GLU A 270 -6.75 -2.44 18.90
N LEU A 271 -6.52 -2.23 17.59
CA LEU A 271 -6.16 -3.26 16.62
C LEU A 271 -4.64 -3.39 16.45
N GLY A 272 -3.86 -2.58 17.16
CA GLY A 272 -2.40 -2.53 17.08
C GLY A 272 -1.87 -1.35 16.28
N TRP A 273 -0.72 -1.57 15.66
CA TRP A 273 -0.07 -0.57 14.83
C TRP A 273 -0.68 -0.56 13.43
N SER A 274 -1.01 0.64 12.95
CA SER A 274 -1.41 0.91 11.57
C SER A 274 -0.30 1.70 10.88
N GLY A 275 0.56 0.98 10.16
CA GLY A 275 1.66 1.58 9.42
C GLY A 275 1.20 2.34 8.16
N PRO A 276 2.01 3.28 7.67
CA PRO A 276 1.74 3.96 6.41
C PRO A 276 2.07 3.07 5.20
N ALA A 277 1.24 3.17 4.17
CA ALA A 277 1.57 2.68 2.84
C ALA A 277 2.58 3.61 2.16
N GLY A 278 3.25 3.12 1.10
CA GLY A 278 3.99 4.00 0.20
C GLY A 278 3.06 4.94 -0.57
N GLU A 279 3.63 5.75 -1.46
CA GLU A 279 2.86 6.58 -2.38
C GLU A 279 2.68 5.89 -3.74
N ASP A 280 1.56 6.16 -4.41
CA ASP A 280 1.34 5.72 -5.78
C ASP A 280 2.29 6.48 -6.72
N GLY A 281 2.76 5.80 -7.77
CA GLY A 281 3.41 6.48 -8.90
C GLY A 281 2.39 7.32 -9.67
N SER A 282 2.82 8.45 -10.22
CA SER A 282 1.97 9.26 -11.09
C SER A 282 1.93 8.72 -12.53
N ALA A 283 0.89 9.06 -13.27
CA ALA A 283 0.82 8.70 -14.69
C ALA A 283 1.86 9.49 -15.50
N GLY A 284 2.41 8.86 -16.54
CA GLY A 284 3.20 9.55 -17.55
C GLY A 284 2.33 10.48 -18.39
N ARG A 285 2.95 11.49 -18.99
CA ARG A 285 2.25 12.41 -19.89
C ARG A 285 2.16 11.80 -21.29
N PRO A 286 1.12 12.13 -22.09
CA PRO A 286 1.10 11.72 -23.49
C PRO A 286 2.23 12.40 -24.27
N GLY A 287 2.68 11.74 -25.34
CA GLY A 287 3.58 12.36 -26.31
C GLY A 287 2.88 13.47 -27.10
N GLN A 288 3.67 14.37 -27.66
CA GLN A 288 3.18 15.38 -28.61
C GLN A 288 2.86 14.73 -29.97
N GLY A 289 1.87 15.23 -30.70
CA GLY A 289 1.66 14.86 -32.10
C GLY A 289 2.75 15.40 -33.04
N GLY A 290 3.12 14.62 -34.06
CA GLY A 290 4.07 15.04 -35.08
C GLY A 290 3.54 16.18 -35.94
N GLY A 291 4.43 16.94 -36.57
CA GLY A 291 4.04 18.02 -37.49
C GLY A 291 3.49 17.48 -38.81
N GLY A 292 2.62 18.23 -39.47
CA GLY A 292 2.22 17.92 -40.84
C GLY A 292 3.34 18.22 -41.82
N GLY A 293 3.48 17.43 -42.89
CA GLY A 293 4.46 17.71 -43.95
C GLY A 293 4.05 18.89 -44.82
N GLY A 294 4.99 19.58 -45.44
CA GLY A 294 4.69 20.66 -46.38
C GLY A 294 4.08 20.16 -47.69
N GLY A 295 3.18 20.96 -48.28
CA GLY A 295 2.66 20.73 -49.62
C GLY A 295 3.65 21.16 -50.70
N ALA A 296 3.48 20.63 -51.90
CA ALA A 296 4.23 20.96 -53.09
C ALA A 296 3.46 21.88 -54.02
N ARG A 297 4.17 22.50 -54.96
CA ARG A 297 3.56 23.17 -56.12
C ARG A 297 3.38 22.20 -57.28
N ALA A 298 2.45 22.51 -58.18
CA ALA A 298 2.45 21.94 -59.53
C ALA A 298 2.15 23.02 -60.57
N GLY A 299 0.96 23.02 -61.16
CA GLY A 299 0.56 23.92 -62.22
C GLY A 299 0.37 23.25 -63.58
N ALA A 300 -0.06 24.06 -64.55
CA ALA A 300 -0.48 23.60 -65.88
C ALA A 300 0.56 22.74 -66.61
N PRO A 301 1.88 23.01 -66.49
CA PRO A 301 2.91 22.18 -67.15
C PRO A 301 2.92 20.72 -66.69
N PHE A 302 2.43 20.42 -65.49
CA PHE A 302 2.40 19.07 -64.94
C PHE A 302 0.99 18.46 -64.99
N CYS A 303 -0.05 19.26 -64.76
CA CYS A 303 -1.39 18.78 -64.45
C CYS A 303 -2.47 19.10 -65.49
N GLY A 304 -2.21 19.97 -66.45
CA GLY A 304 -3.26 20.46 -67.35
C GLY A 304 -4.32 21.29 -66.62
N ALA A 305 -5.45 20.68 -66.24
CA ALA A 305 -6.62 21.39 -65.70
C ALA A 305 -6.71 21.42 -64.15
N ALA A 306 -6.32 20.34 -63.47
CA ALA A 306 -6.33 20.27 -62.01
C ALA A 306 -4.98 20.75 -61.47
N LEU A 307 -4.82 22.06 -61.32
CA LEU A 307 -3.50 22.69 -61.22
C LEU A 307 -2.72 22.43 -59.90
N GLY A 308 -3.33 21.82 -58.89
CA GLY A 308 -2.74 21.71 -57.55
C GLY A 308 -1.59 20.71 -57.44
N GLY A 309 -0.58 21.07 -56.64
CA GLY A 309 0.54 20.20 -56.32
C GLY A 309 0.19 19.05 -55.38
N ALA A 310 1.15 18.16 -55.16
CA ALA A 310 1.01 17.09 -54.19
C ALA A 310 0.93 17.67 -52.77
N SER A 311 -0.02 17.24 -51.96
CA SER A 311 -0.17 17.76 -50.61
C SER A 311 0.71 17.03 -49.60
N GLY A 312 0.96 17.66 -48.45
CA GLY A 312 1.72 17.06 -47.36
C GLY A 312 0.93 16.01 -46.61
N GLY A 313 1.62 15.03 -46.04
CA GLY A 313 1.03 14.04 -45.14
C GLY A 313 0.70 14.66 -43.77
N GLY A 314 -0.37 14.20 -43.12
CA GLY A 314 -0.71 14.60 -41.75
C GLY A 314 0.26 13.99 -40.74
N GLY A 315 0.50 14.68 -39.63
CA GLY A 315 1.31 14.16 -38.52
C GLY A 315 0.57 13.05 -37.76
N GLY A 316 1.34 12.11 -37.20
CA GLY A 316 0.81 11.11 -36.27
C GLY A 316 0.51 11.72 -34.90
N ALA A 317 -0.46 11.18 -34.17
CA ALA A 317 -0.75 11.59 -32.80
C ALA A 317 0.30 11.01 -31.85
N GLY A 318 0.53 11.64 -30.71
CA GLY A 318 1.40 11.08 -29.67
C GLY A 318 0.77 9.88 -28.97
N GLY A 319 1.63 9.01 -28.44
CA GLY A 319 1.21 7.87 -27.64
C GLY A 319 0.71 8.29 -26.26
N CYS A 320 -0.17 7.49 -25.66
CA CYS A 320 -0.67 7.75 -24.32
C CYS A 320 0.39 7.46 -23.26
N GLY A 321 0.44 8.27 -22.20
CA GLY A 321 1.31 8.00 -21.06
C GLY A 321 0.88 6.75 -20.30
N GLY A 322 1.84 6.04 -19.71
CA GLY A 322 1.59 4.88 -18.88
C GLY A 322 0.96 5.25 -17.54
N ALA A 323 0.04 4.42 -17.03
CA ALA A 323 -0.47 4.54 -15.68
C ALA A 323 0.62 4.26 -14.63
N GLY A 324 0.53 4.96 -13.50
CA GLY A 324 1.45 4.74 -12.38
C GLY A 324 1.17 3.44 -11.62
N GLY A 325 2.23 2.83 -11.08
CA GLY A 325 2.15 1.68 -10.22
C GLY A 325 1.60 2.05 -8.83
N LYS A 326 0.88 1.12 -8.20
CA LYS A 326 0.28 1.33 -6.89
C LYS A 326 1.27 1.13 -5.76
N ALA A 327 1.07 1.83 -4.65
CA ALA A 327 1.86 1.68 -3.44
C ALA A 327 1.74 0.29 -2.82
N GLY A 328 2.81 -0.15 -2.15
CA GLY A 328 2.76 -1.26 -1.23
C GLY A 328 2.16 -0.86 0.13
N GLY A 329 1.36 -1.74 0.72
CA GLY A 329 0.77 -1.55 2.05
C GLY A 329 1.76 -1.82 3.18
N ALA A 330 1.52 -1.29 4.37
CA ALA A 330 2.36 -1.56 5.54
C ALA A 330 2.26 -3.02 6.01
N GLY A 331 3.35 -3.52 6.59
CA GLY A 331 3.33 -4.73 7.39
C GLY A 331 2.59 -4.54 8.71
N GLY A 332 2.32 -5.63 9.43
CA GLY A 332 1.66 -5.61 10.73
C GLY A 332 2.64 -5.75 11.89
N ALA A 333 2.23 -5.34 13.09
CA ALA A 333 3.10 -5.44 14.27
C ALA A 333 3.03 -6.81 14.96
N SER A 334 4.10 -7.15 15.68
CA SER A 334 4.08 -8.19 16.71
C SER A 334 4.32 -7.53 18.08
N LEU A 335 3.32 -7.55 18.95
CA LEU A 335 3.29 -6.79 20.20
C LEU A 335 3.02 -7.70 21.40
N GLY A 336 3.96 -7.77 22.34
CA GLY A 336 3.74 -8.53 23.58
C GLY A 336 2.67 -7.87 24.44
N VAL A 337 2.89 -6.59 24.79
CA VAL A 337 1.94 -5.76 25.53
C VAL A 337 1.75 -4.44 24.80
N LEU A 338 0.50 -4.11 24.52
CA LEU A 338 0.09 -2.78 24.08
C LEU A 338 -0.71 -2.11 25.19
N THR A 339 -0.28 -0.96 25.67
CA THR A 339 -1.09 -0.12 26.58
C THR A 339 -1.53 1.16 25.87
N LEU A 340 -2.82 1.48 25.89
CA LEU A 340 -3.37 2.72 25.32
C LEU A 340 -3.56 3.78 26.42
N GLY A 341 -2.57 3.91 27.31
CA GLY A 341 -2.62 4.80 28.46
C GLY A 341 -3.17 4.16 29.74
N GLY A 342 -3.21 2.83 29.81
CA GLY A 342 -3.44 2.09 31.05
C GLY A 342 -2.13 1.88 31.83
N ASP A 343 -2.26 1.66 33.13
CA ASP A 343 -1.13 1.44 34.04
C ASP A 343 -0.81 -0.04 34.18
N VAL A 344 0.44 -0.44 33.91
CA VAL A 344 0.85 -1.85 33.89
C VAL A 344 2.08 -2.05 34.77
N THR A 345 1.98 -3.03 35.68
CA THR A 345 3.13 -3.57 36.41
C THR A 345 3.38 -5.00 35.95
N LEU A 346 4.62 -5.32 35.57
CA LEU A 346 5.04 -6.68 35.24
C LEU A 346 6.01 -7.19 36.32
N ARG A 347 5.78 -8.40 36.84
CA ARG A 347 6.71 -9.06 37.78
C ARG A 347 6.91 -10.53 37.43
N ALA A 348 8.16 -11.00 37.48
CA ALA A 348 8.57 -12.34 37.10
C ALA A 348 7.91 -12.85 35.80
N THR A 349 7.65 -11.95 34.84
CA THR A 349 6.84 -12.26 33.63
C THR A 349 7.76 -12.40 32.42
N SER A 350 7.45 -13.31 31.52
CA SER A 350 8.15 -13.43 30.24
C SER A 350 7.30 -12.86 29.11
N ILE A 351 7.94 -12.14 28.19
CA ILE A 351 7.31 -11.60 27.00
C ILE A 351 8.08 -12.08 25.78
N SER A 352 7.38 -12.61 24.80
CA SER A 352 7.96 -12.94 23.50
C SER A 352 7.10 -12.42 22.36
N THR A 353 7.77 -11.94 21.33
CA THR A 353 7.12 -11.52 20.08
C THR A 353 7.67 -12.28 18.90
N GLY A 354 6.82 -12.51 17.92
CA GLY A 354 7.20 -12.94 16.58
C GLY A 354 7.87 -11.81 15.80
N ARG A 355 8.02 -12.03 14.50
CA ARG A 355 8.53 -11.02 13.57
C ARG A 355 7.46 -9.98 13.26
N GLY A 356 7.85 -8.72 13.09
CA GLY A 356 7.00 -7.75 12.42
C GLY A 356 6.81 -8.13 10.94
N GLY A 357 5.64 -7.86 10.36
CA GLY A 357 5.38 -8.16 8.96
C GLY A 357 6.20 -7.26 8.03
N ASP A 358 6.76 -7.79 6.95
CA ASP A 358 7.41 -6.95 5.94
C ASP A 358 6.39 -6.04 5.24
N GLY A 359 6.80 -4.83 4.89
CA GLY A 359 6.02 -3.95 4.03
C GLY A 359 5.83 -4.55 2.64
N GLY A 360 4.70 -4.25 2.01
CA GLY A 360 4.43 -4.66 0.64
C GLY A 360 5.32 -3.90 -0.35
N ASP A 361 5.78 -4.59 -1.38
CA ASP A 361 6.50 -3.95 -2.48
C ASP A 361 5.57 -3.02 -3.27
N GLY A 362 6.07 -1.90 -3.76
CA GLY A 362 5.36 -1.06 -4.72
C GLY A 362 5.21 -1.74 -6.08
N GLY A 363 4.15 -1.38 -6.81
CA GLY A 363 3.87 -1.88 -8.15
C GLY A 363 4.71 -1.16 -9.21
N PRO A 364 5.14 -1.84 -10.29
CA PRO A 364 5.82 -1.19 -11.38
C PRO A 364 4.87 -0.29 -12.18
N GLY A 365 5.38 0.85 -12.66
CA GLY A 365 4.65 1.72 -13.58
C GLY A 365 4.49 1.11 -14.97
N GLN A 366 3.42 1.48 -15.66
CA GLN A 366 3.14 1.02 -17.02
C GLN A 366 4.07 1.71 -18.04
N GLU A 367 4.50 1.00 -19.07
CA GLU A 367 5.19 1.63 -20.20
C GLU A 367 4.24 2.56 -20.99
N GLY A 368 4.78 3.66 -21.50
CA GLY A 368 4.04 4.55 -22.38
C GLY A 368 3.74 3.91 -23.74
N GLY A 369 2.71 4.41 -24.41
CA GLY A 369 2.33 3.97 -25.75
C GLY A 369 3.27 4.55 -26.81
N PRO A 370 3.54 3.82 -27.91
CA PRO A 370 4.32 4.36 -29.00
C PRO A 370 3.57 5.50 -29.70
N GLY A 371 4.31 6.45 -30.28
CA GLY A 371 3.73 7.49 -31.12
C GLY A 371 3.14 6.95 -32.42
N GLY A 372 2.14 7.63 -32.94
CA GLY A 372 1.52 7.32 -34.22
C GLY A 372 2.44 7.66 -35.37
N ILE A 373 2.45 6.82 -36.40
CA ILE A 373 3.25 7.08 -37.61
C ILE A 373 2.74 8.31 -38.36
N GLY A 374 3.64 9.10 -38.93
CA GLY A 374 3.30 10.20 -39.82
C GLY A 374 2.69 9.70 -41.13
N GLY A 375 1.80 10.48 -41.71
CA GLY A 375 1.20 10.24 -43.00
C GLY A 375 2.21 10.38 -44.13
N VAL A 376 2.15 9.47 -45.11
CA VAL A 376 3.01 9.52 -46.29
C VAL A 376 2.73 10.75 -47.13
N ALA A 377 3.74 11.21 -47.87
CA ALA A 377 3.63 12.34 -48.79
C ALA A 377 2.63 12.07 -49.94
N GLY A 378 1.98 13.14 -50.43
CA GLY A 378 1.23 13.09 -51.67
C GLY A 378 2.13 12.74 -52.87
N ALA A 379 1.64 11.88 -53.76
CA ALA A 379 2.39 11.43 -54.92
C ALA A 379 2.52 12.52 -56.00
N ARG A 380 3.66 12.55 -56.68
CA ARG A 380 3.91 13.42 -57.84
C ARG A 380 3.21 12.91 -59.11
N VAL A 381 2.96 13.82 -60.05
CA VAL A 381 2.41 13.51 -61.38
C VAL A 381 3.26 14.20 -62.44
N ASN A 382 3.60 13.49 -63.54
CA ASN A 382 4.31 14.03 -64.70
C ASN A 382 5.60 14.81 -64.39
N GLY A 383 6.34 14.39 -63.35
CA GLY A 383 7.57 15.06 -62.94
C GLY A 383 7.37 16.28 -62.03
N SER A 384 6.15 16.51 -61.52
CA SER A 384 5.93 17.50 -60.46
C SER A 384 6.75 17.15 -59.21
N PRO A 385 7.00 18.12 -58.32
CA PRO A 385 7.53 17.81 -57.01
C PRO A 385 6.58 16.90 -56.19
N LEU A 386 7.17 16.08 -55.33
CA LEU A 386 6.46 15.30 -54.31
C LEU A 386 6.06 16.23 -53.16
N GLY A 387 4.95 15.91 -52.47
CA GLY A 387 4.70 16.48 -51.15
C GLY A 387 5.72 15.97 -50.14
N CYS A 388 5.61 16.43 -48.89
CA CYS A 388 6.46 15.96 -47.80
C CYS A 388 5.63 15.15 -46.79
N GLY A 389 6.26 14.13 -46.21
CA GLY A 389 5.63 13.29 -45.19
C GLY A 389 5.42 14.05 -43.88
N GLY A 390 4.37 13.69 -43.15
CA GLY A 390 4.18 14.14 -41.77
C GLY A 390 5.20 13.48 -40.82
N GLY A 391 5.46 14.13 -39.70
CA GLY A 391 6.25 13.56 -38.61
C GLY A 391 5.42 12.55 -37.80
N SER A 392 6.09 11.55 -37.22
CA SER A 392 5.49 10.67 -36.23
C SER A 392 5.24 11.43 -34.92
N GLY A 393 4.21 11.05 -34.16
CA GLY A 393 4.05 11.52 -32.79
C GLY A 393 5.15 10.98 -31.87
N GLY A 394 5.34 11.65 -30.75
CA GLY A 394 6.22 11.17 -29.68
C GLY A 394 5.59 10.00 -28.91
N ALA A 395 6.43 9.19 -28.28
CA ALA A 395 5.99 8.16 -27.35
C ALA A 395 5.35 8.80 -26.10
N GLY A 396 4.41 8.11 -25.48
CA GLY A 396 3.94 8.48 -24.16
C GLY A 396 5.02 8.27 -23.10
N GLY A 397 5.03 9.10 -22.07
CA GLY A 397 5.91 8.91 -20.93
C GLY A 397 5.55 7.64 -20.16
N LYS A 398 6.57 6.97 -19.61
CA LYS A 398 6.39 5.84 -18.71
C LYS A 398 5.69 6.29 -17.42
N GLY A 399 4.79 5.47 -16.88
CA GLY A 399 4.19 5.70 -15.57
C GLY A 399 5.21 5.56 -14.44
N GLY A 400 5.05 6.35 -13.39
CA GLY A 400 5.86 6.24 -12.18
C GLY A 400 5.66 4.90 -11.48
N HIS A 401 6.71 4.40 -10.82
CA HIS A 401 6.62 3.20 -9.99
C HIS A 401 6.04 3.56 -8.62
N GLY A 402 5.28 2.66 -8.00
CA GLY A 402 4.77 2.86 -6.63
C GLY A 402 5.87 2.69 -5.58
N GLY A 403 5.73 3.36 -4.45
CA GLY A 403 6.63 3.20 -3.31
C GLY A 403 6.29 1.97 -2.46
N GLY A 404 7.28 1.44 -1.75
CA GLY A 404 7.12 0.32 -0.82
C GLY A 404 6.48 0.74 0.51
N GLY A 405 5.74 -0.17 1.14
CA GLY A 405 5.11 0.05 2.43
C GLY A 405 6.08 -0.09 3.61
N ALA A 406 5.72 0.44 4.78
CA ALA A 406 6.57 0.38 5.96
C ALA A 406 6.60 -1.04 6.55
N GLY A 407 7.76 -1.43 7.09
CA GLY A 407 7.92 -2.66 7.84
C GLY A 407 7.25 -2.60 9.21
N GLY A 408 6.66 -3.71 9.64
CA GLY A 408 5.99 -3.88 10.92
C GLY A 408 6.97 -3.91 12.09
N PRO A 409 6.63 -3.29 13.23
CA PRO A 409 7.49 -3.35 14.41
C PRO A 409 7.36 -4.70 15.15
N SER A 410 8.41 -5.08 15.88
CA SER A 410 8.38 -6.19 16.84
C SER A 410 8.80 -5.67 18.22
N LEU A 411 7.82 -5.54 19.12
CA LEU A 411 7.99 -4.82 20.39
C LEU A 411 7.48 -5.64 21.57
N GLY A 412 8.31 -5.79 22.60
CA GLY A 412 7.87 -6.42 23.84
C GLY A 412 6.74 -5.63 24.49
N ILE A 413 6.96 -4.32 24.67
CA ILE A 413 6.01 -3.39 25.28
C ILE A 413 5.93 -2.11 24.45
N LEU A 414 4.72 -1.76 24.02
CA LEU A 414 4.42 -0.49 23.34
C LEU A 414 3.47 0.36 24.21
N PHE A 415 3.89 1.58 24.52
CA PHE A 415 3.13 2.52 25.34
C PHE A 415 3.14 3.95 24.71
N PRO A 416 2.12 4.33 23.93
CA PRO A 416 2.00 5.67 23.35
C PRO A 416 1.63 6.74 24.36
N PHE A 417 1.04 6.36 25.49
CA PHE A 417 0.59 7.28 26.53
C PHE A 417 0.90 6.71 27.91
N GLY A 418 1.14 7.58 28.89
CA GLY A 418 1.38 7.19 30.27
C GLY A 418 2.86 6.95 30.60
N ALA A 419 3.11 6.44 31.81
CA ALA A 419 4.45 6.12 32.28
C ALA A 419 4.92 4.78 31.69
N SER A 420 6.25 4.63 31.55
CA SER A 420 6.82 3.32 31.25
C SER A 420 6.38 2.32 32.31
N PRO A 421 5.85 1.14 31.91
CA PRO A 421 5.50 0.08 32.85
C PRO A 421 6.68 -0.27 33.74
N LEU A 422 6.40 -0.57 35.02
CA LEU A 422 7.39 -1.17 35.92
C LEU A 422 7.70 -2.59 35.44
N GLN A 423 8.96 -2.86 35.13
CA GLN A 423 9.37 -4.07 34.41
C GLN A 423 10.34 -4.92 35.24
N ASP A 424 9.80 -5.96 35.87
CA ASP A 424 10.55 -7.19 36.16
C ASP A 424 10.07 -8.27 35.18
N ALA A 425 10.53 -8.17 33.94
CA ALA A 425 10.14 -9.05 32.86
C ALA A 425 11.32 -9.46 31.96
N ALA A 426 11.34 -10.73 31.54
CA ALA A 426 12.28 -11.25 30.55
C ALA A 426 11.67 -11.08 29.14
N ILE A 427 12.20 -10.14 28.36
CA ILE A 427 11.68 -9.79 27.04
C ILE A 427 12.55 -10.41 25.94
N ARG A 428 11.91 -11.08 24.98
CA ARG A 428 12.56 -11.60 23.77
C ARG A 428 11.78 -11.17 22.54
N THR A 429 12.30 -10.18 21.84
CA THR A 429 11.68 -9.67 20.63
C THR A 429 12.17 -10.40 19.38
N GLY A 430 11.24 -10.71 18.47
CA GLY A 430 11.55 -11.13 17.11
C GLY A 430 12.18 -9.99 16.29
N GLU A 431 12.52 -10.27 15.04
CA GLU A 431 13.02 -9.24 14.12
C GLU A 431 11.92 -8.27 13.73
N ALA A 432 12.26 -7.02 13.47
CA ALA A 432 11.33 -6.11 12.81
C ALA A 432 11.15 -6.50 11.34
N GLY A 433 9.98 -6.19 10.78
CA GLY A 433 9.70 -6.36 9.37
C GLY A 433 10.56 -5.40 8.54
N LYS A 434 10.98 -5.84 7.35
CA LYS A 434 11.65 -4.97 6.38
C LYS A 434 10.65 -4.06 5.70
N GLY A 435 11.08 -2.86 5.34
CA GLY A 435 10.33 -2.01 4.43
C GLY A 435 10.18 -2.70 3.07
N GLY A 436 9.01 -2.54 2.46
CA GLY A 436 8.77 -3.03 1.11
C GLY A 436 9.67 -2.32 0.11
N LEU A 437 10.06 -3.00 -0.96
CA LEU A 437 10.82 -2.36 -2.03
C LEU A 437 9.92 -1.42 -2.84
N GLY A 438 10.49 -0.39 -3.46
CA GLY A 438 9.77 0.34 -4.50
C GLY A 438 9.51 -0.55 -5.72
N GLY A 439 8.53 -0.18 -6.55
CA GLY A 439 8.27 -0.86 -7.83
C GLY A 439 9.42 -0.74 -8.84
N GLU A 440 10.44 0.08 -8.53
CA GLU A 440 11.77 0.09 -9.12
C GLU A 440 12.80 0.28 -7.99
N PRO A 441 13.44 -0.79 -7.49
CA PRO A 441 14.31 -0.73 -6.32
C PRO A 441 15.54 0.20 -6.47
N SER A 442 15.94 0.55 -7.70
CA SER A 442 17.06 1.48 -7.93
C SER A 442 16.71 2.94 -7.65
N VAL A 443 15.44 3.29 -7.49
CA VAL A 443 15.00 4.68 -7.22
C VAL A 443 15.26 5.01 -5.75
N PRO A 444 16.13 5.99 -5.42
CA PRO A 444 16.37 6.39 -4.04
C PRO A 444 15.08 6.88 -3.37
N GLY A 445 14.85 6.46 -2.12
CA GLY A 445 13.66 6.83 -1.35
C GLY A 445 12.38 6.08 -1.74
N SER A 446 12.43 5.13 -2.67
CA SER A 446 11.24 4.35 -3.08
C SER A 446 10.93 3.17 -2.16
N ALA A 447 11.91 2.68 -1.40
CA ALA A 447 11.70 1.64 -0.40
C ALA A 447 11.09 2.22 0.87
N GLY A 448 10.16 1.48 1.47
CA GLY A 448 9.64 1.83 2.79
C GLY A 448 10.70 1.70 3.87
N GLU A 449 10.49 2.38 5.00
CA GLU A 449 11.35 2.21 6.16
C GLU A 449 11.12 0.86 6.83
N ASP A 450 12.21 0.27 7.35
CA ASP A 450 12.15 -0.92 8.20
C ASP A 450 11.36 -0.63 9.49
N GLY A 451 10.72 -1.68 10.01
CA GLY A 451 10.06 -1.61 11.30
C GLY A 451 11.05 -1.44 12.45
N VAL A 452 10.53 -1.08 13.62
CA VAL A 452 11.32 -0.92 14.84
C VAL A 452 11.31 -2.21 15.66
N ARG A 453 12.49 -2.58 16.16
CA ARG A 453 12.66 -3.64 17.17
C ARG A 453 13.14 -3.02 18.48
N ALA A 454 12.40 -3.23 19.55
CA ALA A 454 12.78 -2.78 20.89
C ALA A 454 12.05 -3.58 21.96
N ASP A 455 12.69 -3.79 23.10
CA ASP A 455 12.05 -4.47 24.22
C ASP A 455 10.90 -3.63 24.78
N THR A 456 11.13 -2.32 24.91
CA THR A 456 10.13 -1.38 25.41
C THR A 456 10.24 -0.06 24.66
N LEU A 457 9.12 0.44 24.13
CA LEU A 457 9.09 1.68 23.36
C LEU A 457 7.92 2.58 23.76
N GLY A 458 8.28 3.79 24.16
CA GLY A 458 7.33 4.89 24.34
C GLY A 458 7.29 5.72 23.07
N VAL A 459 6.10 6.03 22.57
CA VAL A 459 5.93 6.88 21.39
C VAL A 459 5.19 8.15 21.77
N PRO A 460 5.58 9.32 21.25
CA PRO A 460 4.91 10.56 21.61
C PRO A 460 3.44 10.55 21.15
N PRO A 461 2.52 11.17 21.92
CA PRO A 461 1.15 11.39 21.46
C PRO A 461 1.18 12.26 20.20
N ARG A 462 0.41 11.88 19.18
CA ARG A 462 0.18 12.72 17.99
C ARG A 462 -0.90 13.76 18.21
#